data_AF-A0A7T1T5N0-F1
#
_entry.id   AF-A0A7T1T5N0-F1
#
_cell.length_a   1.000
_cell.length_b   1.000
_cell.length_c   1.000
_cell.angle_alpha   90.00
_cell.angle_beta   90.00
_cell.angle_gamma   90.00
#
_symmetry.space_group_name_H-M   'P 1'
#
loop_
_entity.id
_entity.type
_entity.pdbx_description
1 polymer ?
#
loop_
_entity_poly.entity_id
_entity_poly.type
_entity_poly.pdbx_seq_one_letter_code
_entity_poly.pdbx_strand_id
1 'polypeptide(L)'
;MLDPTTEEQGENPPFPPIKVVRGNPTPEELAAALAVVRARAAAVAPQAPDSRTADEWSDPARTVPRRVPHPGPKAWRTAFWPA
;
A
#
# COMPACT_ATOMS: atom_id res chain seq x y z
N MET A 1 -40.73 -10.40 -22.94
CA MET A 1 -39.76 -9.46 -23.53
C MET A 1 -38.68 -9.24 -22.49
N LEU A 2 -37.66 -10.10 -22.50
CA LEU A 2 -36.42 -9.87 -21.75
C LEU A 2 -35.60 -8.85 -22.54
N ASP A 3 -35.03 -7.88 -21.85
CA ASP A 3 -33.61 -7.57 -22.03
C ASP A 3 -32.94 -7.39 -20.65
N PRO A 4 -31.79 -8.06 -20.43
CA PRO A 4 -31.00 -8.04 -19.19
C PRO A 4 -29.86 -7.01 -19.24
N THR A 5 -29.29 -6.72 -18.05
CA THR A 5 -27.94 -6.15 -17.84
C THR A 5 -27.82 -4.65 -18.14
N THR A 6 -27.69 -3.78 -17.14
CA THR A 6 -26.38 -3.37 -16.59
C THR A 6 -26.66 -2.81 -15.18
N GLU A 7 -26.41 -3.55 -14.10
CA GLU A 7 -25.12 -3.54 -13.39
C GLU A 7 -24.51 -2.12 -13.29
N GLU A 8 -25.28 -1.14 -12.78
CA GLU A 8 -24.75 0.05 -12.10
C GLU A 8 -24.20 -0.36 -10.72
N GLN A 9 -23.26 -1.31 -10.70
CA GLN A 9 -22.57 -1.77 -9.50
C GLN A 9 -21.06 -1.74 -9.77
N GLY A 10 -20.47 -0.54 -9.69
CA GLY A 10 -19.01 -0.39 -9.67
C GLY A 10 -18.43 0.93 -10.17
N GLU A 11 -19.03 2.10 -9.88
CA GLU A 11 -18.32 3.38 -10.08
C GLU A 11 -17.15 3.44 -9.08
N ASN A 12 -15.97 3.09 -9.58
CA ASN A 12 -14.68 3.16 -8.89
C ASN A 12 -14.31 4.66 -8.68
N PRO A 13 -13.74 5.07 -7.52
CA PRO A 13 -13.74 6.45 -7.04
C PRO A 13 -12.80 7.39 -7.82
N PRO A 14 -12.85 8.73 -7.60
CA PRO A 14 -12.32 9.77 -8.49
C PRO A 14 -10.79 9.83 -8.72
N PHE A 15 -10.01 8.81 -8.32
CA PHE A 15 -8.58 8.73 -8.63
C PHE A 15 -8.15 7.29 -8.97
N PRO A 16 -7.26 7.09 -9.96
CA PRO A 16 -6.68 5.79 -10.23
C PRO A 16 -5.84 5.29 -9.03
N PRO A 17 -5.75 3.97 -8.81
CA PRO A 17 -5.16 3.39 -7.59
C PRO A 17 -3.66 3.68 -7.39
N ILE A 18 -2.96 4.17 -8.42
CA ILE A 18 -1.53 4.48 -8.39
C ILE A 18 -1.31 5.82 -9.11
N LYS A 19 -0.51 6.72 -8.51
CA LYS A 19 -0.17 8.04 -9.04
C LYS A 19 1.33 8.18 -9.30
N VAL A 20 1.70 8.69 -10.46
CA VAL A 20 3.07 9.13 -10.76
C VAL A 20 3.32 10.47 -10.08
N VAL A 21 4.20 10.49 -9.08
CA VAL A 21 4.53 11.72 -8.32
C VAL A 21 5.57 12.58 -9.05
N ARG A 22 6.43 11.96 -9.87
CA ARG A 22 7.50 12.62 -10.61
C ARG A 22 7.80 11.89 -11.93
N GLY A 23 8.08 12.64 -13.00
CA GLY A 23 8.40 12.12 -14.34
C GLY A 23 7.17 12.01 -15.25
N ASN A 24 7.40 11.68 -16.52
CA ASN A 24 6.35 11.41 -17.51
C ASN A 24 6.64 10.05 -18.18
N PRO A 25 6.34 8.93 -17.48
CA PRO A 25 6.64 7.60 -18.00
C PRO A 25 5.82 7.32 -19.26
N THR A 26 6.37 6.52 -20.16
CA THR A 26 5.58 6.06 -21.30
C THR A 26 4.52 5.05 -20.84
N PRO A 27 3.44 4.83 -21.61
CA PRO A 27 2.43 3.82 -21.28
C PRO A 27 3.03 2.42 -21.06
N GLU A 28 4.07 2.08 -21.81
CA GLU A 28 4.78 0.80 -21.73
C GLU A 28 5.53 0.67 -20.40
N GLU A 29 6.21 1.73 -19.95
CA GLU A 29 6.91 1.76 -18.66
C GLU A 29 5.93 1.64 -17.49
N LEU A 30 4.78 2.32 -17.57
CA LEU A 30 3.73 2.21 -16.56
C LEU A 30 3.18 0.78 -16.52
N ALA A 31 2.92 0.17 -17.68
CA ALA A 31 2.45 -1.22 -17.77
C ALA A 31 3.47 -2.19 -17.15
N ALA A 32 4.76 -2.01 -17.44
CA ALA A 32 5.84 -2.81 -16.86
C ALA A 32 5.92 -2.67 -15.34
N ALA A 33 5.85 -1.44 -14.82
CA ALA A 33 5.84 -1.18 -13.39
C ALA A 33 4.65 -1.87 -12.69
N LEU A 34 3.45 -1.74 -13.26
CA LEU A 34 2.25 -2.40 -12.74
C LEU A 34 2.37 -3.93 -12.77
N ALA A 35 2.94 -4.50 -13.84
CA ALA A 35 3.17 -5.94 -13.93
C ALA A 35 4.10 -6.44 -12.80
N VAL A 36 5.19 -5.73 -12.52
CA VAL A 36 6.12 -6.10 -11.44
C VAL A 36 5.46 -6.00 -10.07
N VAL A 37 4.70 -4.93 -9.81
CA VAL A 37 3.97 -4.74 -8.54
C VAL A 37 2.98 -5.88 -8.31
N ARG A 38 2.19 -6.23 -9.33
CA ARG A 38 1.22 -7.34 -9.26
C ARG A 38 1.89 -8.69 -9.07
N ALA A 39 3.00 -8.95 -9.78
CA ALA A 39 3.74 -10.20 -9.65
C ALA A 39 4.29 -10.38 -8.22
N ARG A 40 4.84 -9.31 -7.63
CA ARG A 40 5.30 -9.35 -6.23
C ARG A 40 4.16 -9.53 -5.24
N ALA A 41 3.04 -8.85 -5.44
CA ALA A 41 1.86 -9.02 -4.59
C ALA A 41 1.33 -10.46 -4.63
N ALA A 42 1.27 -11.07 -5.83
CA ALA A 42 0.86 -12.46 -5.99
C ALA A 42 1.84 -13.45 -5.33
N ALA A 43 3.14 -13.17 -5.35
CA ALA A 43 4.15 -14.01 -4.70
C ALA A 43 4.06 -14.01 -3.17
N VAL A 44 3.52 -12.95 -2.57
CA VAL A 44 3.34 -12.81 -1.11
C VAL A 44 1.90 -13.12 -0.68
N ALA A 45 0.99 -13.35 -1.63
CA ALA A 45 -0.42 -13.59 -1.34
C ALA A 45 -0.56 -14.83 -0.43
N PRO A 46 -1.18 -14.68 0.76
CA PRO A 46 -1.30 -15.78 1.71
C PRO A 46 -2.20 -16.90 1.14
N GLN A 47 -1.64 -18.10 0.94
CA GLN A 47 -2.44 -19.33 0.85
C GLN A 47 -3.02 -19.59 2.24
N ALA A 48 -4.34 -19.44 2.37
CA ALA A 48 -5.19 -19.70 3.56
C ALA A 48 -4.69 -19.13 4.91
N PRO A 49 -5.58 -18.86 5.89
CA PRO A 49 -5.15 -18.29 7.16
C PRO A 49 -4.55 -19.38 8.05
N ASP A 50 -3.28 -19.72 7.82
CA ASP A 50 -2.38 -20.06 8.91
C ASP A 50 -2.23 -18.77 9.72
N SER A 51 -2.23 -18.82 11.05
CA SER A 51 -2.08 -17.66 11.92
C SER A 51 -0.72 -16.98 11.70
N ARG A 52 -0.59 -16.21 10.61
CA ARG A 52 0.59 -15.43 10.28
C ARG A 52 0.67 -14.34 11.35
N THR A 53 1.77 -14.36 12.10
CA THR A 53 2.18 -13.23 12.93
C THR A 53 2.07 -11.98 12.07
N ALA A 54 1.32 -10.96 12.53
CA ALA A 54 1.19 -9.73 11.77
C ALA A 54 2.59 -9.18 11.51
N ASP A 55 2.84 -8.71 10.28
CA ASP A 55 4.08 -8.03 9.95
C ASP A 55 4.34 -6.93 10.99
N GLU A 56 5.58 -6.77 11.44
CA GLU A 56 5.96 -5.73 12.41
C GLU A 56 5.56 -4.31 11.96
N TRP A 57 5.36 -4.14 10.64
CA TRP A 57 4.90 -2.91 10.01
C TRP A 57 3.39 -2.66 10.18
N SER A 58 2.62 -3.73 10.36
CA SER A 58 1.16 -3.72 10.53
C SER A 58 0.74 -3.75 12.01
N ASP A 59 1.69 -3.67 12.95
CA ASP A 59 1.41 -3.68 14.39
C ASP A 59 0.47 -2.50 14.77
N PRO A 60 -0.74 -2.76 15.29
CA PRO A 60 -1.67 -1.72 15.73
C PRO A 60 -1.08 -0.73 16.73
N ALA A 61 -0.07 -1.13 17.53
CA ALA A 61 0.64 -0.23 18.43
C ALA A 61 1.31 0.94 17.70
N ARG A 62 1.58 0.83 16.39
CA ARG A 62 2.11 1.91 15.55
C ARG A 62 1.06 2.96 15.16
N THR A 63 -0.23 2.61 15.22
CA THR A 63 -1.35 3.54 14.94
C THR A 63 -1.75 4.33 16.19
N VAL A 64 -1.32 3.89 17.38
CA VAL A 64 -1.56 4.61 18.64
C VAL A 64 -0.74 5.90 18.65
N PRO A 65 -1.36 7.08 18.85
CA PRO A 65 -0.64 8.34 18.93
C PRO A 65 0.37 8.31 20.08
N ARG A 66 1.66 8.50 19.77
CA ARG A 66 2.73 8.69 20.76
C ARG A 66 3.39 10.04 20.56
N ARG A 67 4.06 10.56 21.59
CA ARG A 67 4.92 11.75 21.43
C ARG A 67 5.99 11.43 20.39
N VAL A 68 5.96 12.16 19.28
CA VAL A 68 7.03 12.14 18.28
C VAL A 68 8.26 12.83 18.87
N PRO A 69 9.46 12.24 18.74
CA PRO A 69 10.69 12.93 19.12
C PRO A 69 10.82 14.24 18.36
N HIS A 70 11.32 15.29 19.03
CA HIS A 70 11.55 16.57 18.37
C HIS A 70 12.62 16.39 17.28
N PRO A 71 12.43 16.93 16.06
CA PRO A 71 13.41 16.82 15.00
C PRO A 71 14.72 17.48 15.44
N GLY A 72 15.86 16.85 15.14
CA GLY A 72 17.17 17.39 15.48
C GLY A 72 18.33 16.54 14.95
N PRO A 73 19.58 17.05 15.00
CA PRO A 73 20.75 16.42 14.38
C PRO A 73 21.08 14.99 14.88
N LYS A 74 20.53 14.61 16.05
CA LYS A 74 20.67 13.28 16.63
C LYS A 74 19.39 12.44 16.56
N ALA A 75 18.25 13.01 16.18
CA ALA A 75 16.94 12.37 16.30
C ALA A 75 16.86 11.01 15.57
N TRP A 76 17.44 10.91 14.37
CA TRP A 76 17.51 9.65 13.63
C TRP A 76 18.42 8.60 14.30
N ARG A 77 19.57 9.02 14.84
CA ARG A 77 20.52 8.13 15.53
C ARG A 77 19.97 7.58 16.84
N THR A 78 19.05 8.30 17.48
CA THR A 78 18.48 7.93 18.77
C THR A 78 17.07 7.34 18.63
N ALA A 79 16.56 7.18 17.40
CA ALA A 79 15.19 6.73 17.15
C ALA A 79 14.88 5.31 17.68
N PHE A 80 15.93 4.50 17.89
CA PHE A 80 15.84 3.14 18.42
C PHE A 80 16.24 3.03 19.90
N TRP A 81 16.64 4.15 20.54
CA TRP A 81 16.95 4.11 21.97
C TRP A 81 15.66 4.00 22.79
N PRO A 82 15.68 3.22 23.89
CA PRO A 82 14.58 3.24 24.84
C PRO A 82 14.39 4.67 25.36
N ALA A 83 13.13 5.10 25.39
CA ALA A 83 12.73 6.41 25.91
C ALA A 83 12.73 6.44 27.44
#